data_AF-A0A955KG62-F1
#
_entry.id   AF-A0A955KG62-F1
#
_cell.length_a   1.000
_cell.length_b   1.000
_cell.length_c   1.000
_cell.angle_alpha   90.00
_cell.angle_beta   90.00
_cell.angle_gamma   90.00
#
_symmetry.space_group_name_H-M   'P 1'
#
loop_
_entity.id
_entity.type
_entity.pdbx_description
1 polymer ?
#
loop_
_entity_poly.entity_id
_entity_poly.type
_entity_poly.pdbx_seq_one_letter_code
_entity_poly.pdbx_strand_id
1 'polypeptide(L)'
;MGIIISIILYFIILFSVLQNHLYLSVIAVLLFSVKNGGVTLIPLAILIDGYFGNFYNIPYLSLLSVWWFLVVEYIKPKIVNLKFVNS
;
A
#
# COMPACT_ATOMS: atom_id res chain seq x y z
N MET A 1 12.72 -2.37 14.83
CA MET A 1 12.84 -3.29 13.68
C MET A 1 11.73 -3.12 12.62
N GLY A 2 10.50 -2.72 12.98
CA GLY A 2 9.41 -2.52 12.01
C GLY A 2 9.64 -1.39 10.97
N ILE A 3 10.14 -0.23 11.41
CA ILE A 3 10.26 0.99 10.59
C ILE A 3 11.25 0.83 9.42
N ILE A 4 12.40 0.19 9.66
CA ILE A 4 13.43 -0.03 8.63
C ILE A 4 12.86 -0.84 7.46
N ILE A 5 12.06 -1.87 7.76
CA ILE A 5 11.46 -2.72 6.73
C ILE A 5 10.42 -1.93 5.94
N SER A 6 9.67 -1.03 6.58
CA SER A 6 8.73 -0.13 5.91
C SER A 6 9.43 0.83 4.97
N ILE A 7 10.56 1.40 5.38
CA ILE A 7 11.39 2.27 4.53
C ILE A 7 11.88 1.50 3.30
N ILE A 8 12.41 0.29 3.49
CA ILE A 8 12.88 -0.57 2.39
C ILE A 8 11.73 -0.89 1.42
N LEU A 9 10.58 -1.31 1.93
CA LEU A 9 9.39 -1.57 1.11
C LEU A 9 8.94 -0.33 0.34
N TYR A 10 8.97 0.85 0.96
CA TYR A 10 8.62 2.10 0.30
C TYR A 10 9.55 2.40 -0.89
N PHE A 11 10.87 2.24 -0.70
CA PHE A 11 11.83 2.42 -1.79
C PHE A 11 11.67 1.39 -2.91
N ILE A 12 11.34 0.13 -2.57
CA ILE A 12 11.04 -0.90 -3.58
C ILE A 12 9.81 -0.50 -4.41
N ILE A 13 8.76 0.02 -3.77
CA ILE A 13 7.55 0.49 -4.46
C ILE A 13 7.91 1.67 -5.35
N LEU A 14 8.60 2.68 -4.83
CA LEU A 14 9.03 3.86 -5.57
C LEU A 14 9.86 3.50 -6.80
N PHE A 15 10.85 2.61 -6.65
CA PHE A 15 11.67 2.14 -7.76
C PHE A 15 10.87 1.33 -8.80
N SER A 16 10.00 0.43 -8.34
CA SER A 16 9.16 -0.40 -9.22
C SER A 16 8.20 0.47 -10.04
N VAL A 17 7.61 1.47 -9.40
CA VAL A 17 6.71 2.43 -10.05
C VAL A 17 7.49 3.24 -11.08
N LEU A 18 8.63 3.84 -10.73
CA LEU A 18 9.44 4.63 -11.69
C LEU A 18 9.91 3.81 -12.90
N GLN A 19 10.26 2.54 -12.71
CA GLN A 19 10.67 1.63 -13.79
C GLN A 19 9.49 0.99 -14.53
N ASN A 20 8.26 1.39 -14.22
CA ASN A 20 7.04 0.86 -14.82
C ASN A 20 6.83 -0.67 -14.61
N HIS A 21 7.43 -1.23 -13.57
CA HIS A 21 7.25 -2.62 -13.15
C HIS A 21 5.98 -2.78 -12.30
N LEU A 22 4.82 -2.69 -12.96
CA LEU A 22 3.50 -2.65 -12.33
C LEU A 22 3.24 -3.84 -11.40
N TYR A 23 3.53 -5.07 -11.83
CA TYR A 23 3.29 -6.26 -11.01
C TYR A 23 4.09 -6.27 -9.70
N LEU A 24 5.34 -5.82 -9.75
CA LEU A 24 6.22 -5.76 -8.58
C LEU A 24 5.78 -4.67 -7.61
N SER A 25 5.30 -3.54 -8.14
CA SER A 25 4.69 -2.47 -7.34
C SER A 25 3.44 -2.95 -6.59
N VAL A 26 2.55 -3.71 -7.24
CA VAL A 26 1.33 -4.24 -6.60
C VAL A 26 1.69 -5.14 -5.43
N ILE A 27 2.58 -6.10 -5.62
CA ILE A 27 3.00 -7.03 -4.56
C ILE A 27 3.62 -6.27 -3.38
N ALA A 28 4.49 -5.30 -3.67
CA ALA A 28 5.14 -4.52 -2.63
C ALA A 28 4.16 -3.61 -1.86
N VAL A 29 3.18 -3.02 -2.54
CA VAL A 29 2.09 -2.22 -1.93
C VAL A 29 1.22 -3.08 -1.01
N LEU A 30 0.85 -4.29 -1.45
CA LEU A 30 0.11 -5.25 -0.63
C LEU A 30 0.87 -5.55 0.67
N LEU A 31 2.15 -5.93 0.56
CA LEU A 31 3.00 -6.22 1.71
C LEU A 31 3.18 -5.01 2.63
N PHE A 32 3.37 -3.82 2.07
CA PHE A 32 3.49 -2.59 2.82
C PHE A 32 2.20 -2.26 3.59
N SER A 33 1.03 -2.46 2.96
CA SER A 33 -0.29 -2.15 3.55
C SER A 33 -0.70 -3.08 4.70
N VAL A 34 -0.34 -4.37 4.62
CA VAL A 34 -0.55 -5.32 5.71
C VAL A 34 0.29 -4.92 6.93
N LYS A 35 1.51 -4.44 6.71
CA LYS A 35 2.49 -4.19 7.78
C LYS A 35 2.39 -2.80 8.41
N ASN A 36 1.95 -1.78 7.67
CA ASN A 36 2.00 -0.38 8.08
C ASN A 36 0.61 0.21 8.32
N GLY A 37 0.48 1.10 9.31
CA GLY A 37 -0.77 1.77 9.68
C GLY A 37 -1.39 2.63 8.57
N GLY A 38 -2.66 3.02 8.72
CA GLY A 38 -3.38 3.85 7.73
C GLY A 38 -2.63 5.14 7.36
N VAL A 39 -2.05 5.81 8.36
CA VAL A 39 -1.33 7.09 8.16
C VAL A 39 -0.14 6.95 7.19
N THR A 40 0.60 5.84 7.27
CA THR A 40 1.75 5.56 6.39
C THR A 40 1.36 5.12 4.97
N LEU A 41 0.08 4.82 4.73
CA LEU A 41 -0.44 4.50 3.40
C LEU A 41 -0.79 5.75 2.59
N ILE A 42 -0.99 6.90 3.25
CA ILE A 42 -1.33 8.16 2.58
C ILE A 42 -0.22 8.62 1.61
N PRO A 43 1.08 8.68 2.02
CA PRO A 43 2.15 9.05 1.10
C PRO A 43 2.30 8.07 -0.07
N LEU A 44 2.02 6.80 0.18
CA LEU A 44 2.06 5.75 -0.82
C LEU A 44 0.96 5.92 -1.87
N ALA A 45 -0.25 6.24 -1.43
CA ALA A 45 -1.38 6.52 -2.31
C ALA A 45 -1.11 7.75 -3.18
N ILE A 46 -0.56 8.83 -2.60
CA ILE A 46 -0.16 10.04 -3.35
C ILE A 46 0.92 9.70 -4.39
N LEU A 47 1.90 8.87 -4.04
CA LEU A 47 2.97 8.49 -4.97
C LEU A 47 2.44 7.68 -6.16
N ILE A 48 1.57 6.71 -5.89
CA ILE A 48 0.95 5.88 -6.93
C ILE A 48 0.03 6.75 -7.80
N ASP A 49 -0.82 7.57 -7.18
CA ASP A 49 -1.74 8.45 -7.89
C ASP A 49 -1.01 9.49 -8.76
N GLY A 50 0.04 10.12 -8.23
CA GLY A 50 0.86 11.06 -9.00
C GLY A 50 1.55 10.40 -10.19
N TYR A 51 2.03 9.16 -10.05
CA TYR A 51 2.64 8.43 -11.16
C TYR A 51 1.60 8.01 -12.21
N PHE A 52 0.52 7.33 -11.81
CA PHE A 52 -0.46 6.82 -12.77
C PHE A 52 -1.38 7.91 -13.34
N GLY A 53 -1.69 8.94 -12.56
CA GLY A 53 -2.41 10.12 -13.03
C GLY A 53 -1.63 10.86 -14.11
N ASN A 54 -0.32 11.06 -13.91
CA ASN A 54 0.51 11.82 -14.86
C ASN A 54 0.92 11.00 -16.10
N PHE A 55 1.25 9.71 -15.95
CA PHE A 55 1.75 8.90 -17.06
C PHE A 55 0.67 8.14 -17.82
N TYR A 56 -0.43 7.78 -17.16
CA TYR A 56 -1.45 6.92 -17.76
C TYR A 56 -2.81 7.62 -17.94
N ASN A 57 -3.05 8.80 -17.36
CA ASN A 57 -4.38 9.46 -17.35
C ASN A 57 -5.49 8.52 -16.86
N ILE A 58 -5.15 7.53 -16.01
CA ILE A 58 -6.10 6.52 -15.52
C ILE A 58 -6.53 6.90 -14.09
N PRO A 59 -7.72 7.50 -13.91
CA PRO A 59 -8.27 7.78 -12.57
C PRO A 59 -8.69 6.51 -11.83
N TYR A 60 -8.79 5.36 -12.52
CA TYR A 60 -9.23 4.09 -11.93
C TYR A 60 -8.26 3.55 -10.87
N LEU A 61 -6.95 3.78 -11.02
CA LEU A 61 -5.94 3.34 -10.05
C LEU A 61 -6.03 4.09 -8.73
N SER A 62 -6.43 5.37 -8.80
CA SER A 62 -6.71 6.18 -7.62
C SER A 62 -7.89 5.61 -6.82
N LEU A 63 -9.01 5.33 -7.51
CA LEU A 63 -10.18 4.65 -6.93
C LEU A 63 -9.83 3.27 -6.35
N LEU A 64 -8.99 2.49 -7.05
CA LEU A 64 -8.55 1.17 -6.60
C LEU A 64 -7.69 1.26 -5.34
N SER A 65 -6.83 2.29 -5.22
CA SER A 65 -6.00 2.50 -4.04
C SER A 65 -6.83 2.95 -2.82
N VAL A 66 -7.84 3.80 -3.01
CA VAL A 66 -8.81 4.18 -1.96
C VAL A 66 -9.65 2.98 -1.53
N TRP A 67 -10.13 2.19 -2.49
CA TRP A 67 -10.88 0.96 -2.17
C TRP A 67 -10.02 -0.04 -1.40
N TRP A 68 -8.77 -0.25 -1.84
CA TRP A 68 -7.82 -1.12 -1.13
C TRP A 68 -7.53 -0.61 0.28
N PHE A 69 -7.39 0.71 0.46
CA PHE A 69 -7.22 1.33 1.76
C PHE A 69 -8.38 1.01 2.71
N LEU A 70 -9.63 1.19 2.26
CA LEU A 70 -10.82 0.88 3.04
C LEU A 70 -10.88 -0.61 3.41
N VAL A 71 -10.49 -1.49 2.49
CA VAL A 71 -10.41 -2.94 2.73
C VAL A 71 -9.38 -3.28 3.81
N VAL A 72 -8.18 -2.68 3.74
CA VAL A 72 -7.11 -2.92 4.72
C VAL A 72 -7.49 -2.39 6.10
N GLU A 73 -8.09 -1.20 6.19
CA GLU A 73 -8.58 -0.66 7.47
C GLU A 73 -9.72 -1.48 8.05
N TYR A 74 -10.61 -2.02 7.22
CA TYR A 74 -11.70 -2.89 7.67
C TYR A 74 -11.21 -4.26 8.16
N ILE A 75 -10.20 -4.84 7.50
CA ILE A 75 -9.68 -6.18 7.81
C ILE A 75 -8.77 -6.16 9.05
N LYS A 76 -7.95 -5.11 9.23
CA LYS A 76 -7.01 -5.01 10.35
C LYS A 76 -7.60 -5.29 11.74
N PRO A 77 -8.70 -4.65 12.17
CA PRO A 77 -9.26 -4.90 13.49
C PRO A 77 -9.76 -6.34 13.64
N LYS A 78 -10.22 -6.99 12.55
CA LYS A 78 -10.64 -8.40 12.57
C LYS A 78 -9.46 -9.37 12.75
N ILE A 79 -8.32 -9.09 12.10
CA ILE A 79 -7.09 -9.88 12.27
C ILE A 79 -6.55 -9.74 13.70
N VAL A 80 -6.62 -8.53 14.26
CA VAL A 80 -6.20 -8.28 15.65
C VAL A 80 -7.13 -9.00 16.64
N ASN A 81 -8.45 -8.94 16.44
CA ASN A 81 -9.40 -9.64 17.31
C ASN A 81 -9.20 -11.17 17.32
N LEU A 82 -8.87 -11.77 16.18
CA LEU A 82 -8.57 -13.21 16.08
C LEU A 82 -7.34 -13.62 16.91
N LYS A 83 -6.36 -12.73 17.08
CA LYS A 83 -5.20 -13.01 17.95
C LYS A 83 -5.55 -12.99 19.44
N PHE A 84 -6.54 -12.19 19.85
CA PHE A 84 -6.99 -12.11 21.24
C PHE A 84 -7.98 -13.23 21.62
N VAL A 85 -8.74 -13.76 20.66
CA VAL A 85 -9.66 -14.89 20.91
C VAL A 85 -8.93 -16.24 21.00
N ASN A 86 -7.77 -16.37 20.35
CA ASN A 86 -6.95 -17.59 20.36
C ASN A 86 -5.75 -17.52 21.33
N SER A 87 -5.73 -16.54 22.24
CA SER A 87 -4.74 -16.37 23.31
C SER A 87 -5.38 -16.68 24.66
#